data_AF-A0A402B862-F1
#
_entry.id   AF-A0A402B862-F1
#
_cell.length_a   1.000
_cell.length_b   1.000
_cell.length_c   1.000
_cell.angle_alpha   90.00
_cell.angle_beta   90.00
_cell.angle_gamma   90.00
#
_symmetry.space_group_name_H-M   'P 1'
#
loop_
_entity.id
_entity.type
_entity.pdbx_description
1 polymer ?
#
loop_
_entity_poly.entity_id
_entity_poly.type
_entity_poly.pdbx_seq_one_letter_code
_entity_poly.pdbx_strand_id
1 'polypeptide(L)'
;MDWREFLGSIISNASERDRIATEIGVHSVTLSRWVSGESSPRPHNMRQLLRAIPKQQRNQLQSLLEKYSSDVSDFDIDTSEQEIPYKFIMEVLDARASIPDLLRFWSITRMVLQQALRQLDPEGVGMAITVVRCMPPRDGKIRSLRESVGLGTPPWGGDLEEKALLLGAESLAGHVTVSCRLEHIGDLQANKTFLPAYQVEHEVSAVACPIMHACRVAGCLLLSSTQLDYFGPEARLSLVRGYTNLVALAFNPDEFYDPEKIALHIMPPPTRQQTFFDGFRQRVLKLMQDSSRSEKRLASPEAEQLEWQQIESALLDLPPENKPG
;
A
#
# COMPACT_ATOMS: atom_id res chain seq x y z
N MET A 1 -12.52 -38.36 13.47
CA MET A 1 -11.47 -37.69 12.71
C MET A 1 -11.29 -36.32 13.30
N ASP A 2 -10.17 -36.09 13.99
CA ASP A 2 -9.80 -34.78 14.53
C ASP A 2 -9.20 -33.89 13.43
N TRP A 3 -9.16 -32.57 13.63
CA TRP A 3 -8.56 -31.62 12.69
C TRP A 3 -7.08 -31.93 12.42
N ARG A 4 -6.35 -32.46 13.41
CA ARG A 4 -4.95 -32.90 13.28
C ARG A 4 -4.82 -34.09 12.34
N GLU A 5 -5.71 -35.08 12.48
CA GLU A 5 -5.74 -36.26 11.60
C GLU A 5 -6.11 -35.87 10.17
N PHE A 6 -7.06 -34.94 10.03
CA PHE A 6 -7.44 -34.41 8.72
C PHE A 6 -6.30 -33.64 8.06
N LEU A 7 -5.64 -32.74 8.80
CA LEU A 7 -4.45 -32.05 8.33
C LEU A 7 -3.34 -33.05 7.95
N GLY A 8 -3.13 -34.07 8.78
CA GLY A 8 -2.19 -35.17 8.51
C GLY A 8 -2.43 -35.86 7.18
N SER A 9 -3.69 -36.07 6.81
CA SER A 9 -4.06 -36.68 5.51
C SER A 9 -3.72 -35.78 4.31
N ILE A 10 -3.81 -34.45 4.48
CA ILE A 10 -3.48 -33.47 3.44
C ILE A 10 -1.96 -33.37 3.27
N ILE A 11 -1.23 -33.23 4.38
CA ILE A 11 0.23 -33.05 4.37
C ILE A 11 1.02 -34.36 4.22
N SER A 12 0.33 -35.50 4.05
CA SER A 12 0.95 -36.78 3.73
C SER A 12 1.66 -36.75 2.38
N ASN A 13 1.19 -35.90 1.46
CA ASN A 13 1.92 -35.57 0.25
C ASN A 13 3.00 -34.52 0.57
N ALA A 14 4.27 -34.89 0.40
CA ALA A 14 5.41 -34.02 0.68
C ALA A 14 5.36 -32.70 -0.11
N SER A 15 4.91 -32.73 -1.37
CA SER A 15 4.78 -31.54 -2.20
C SER A 15 3.69 -30.59 -1.69
N GLU A 16 2.55 -31.13 -1.24
CA GLU A 16 1.48 -30.30 -0.67
C GLU A 16 1.86 -29.75 0.70
N ARG A 17 2.56 -30.54 1.51
CA ARG A 17 3.09 -30.09 2.80
C ARG A 17 4.04 -28.90 2.62
N ASP A 18 4.97 -28.98 1.67
CA ASP A 18 5.93 -27.90 1.42
C ASP A 18 5.22 -26.67 0.83
N ARG A 19 4.27 -26.86 -0.10
CA ARG A 19 3.42 -25.78 -0.63
C ARG A 19 2.66 -25.04 0.48
N ILE A 20 1.95 -25.78 1.33
CA ILE A 20 1.17 -25.23 2.45
C ILE A 20 2.08 -24.55 3.47
N ALA A 21 3.24 -25.13 3.76
CA ALA A 21 4.22 -24.55 4.69
C ALA A 21 4.74 -23.20 4.17
N THR A 22 5.10 -23.13 2.88
CA THR A 22 5.52 -21.90 2.22
C THR A 22 4.42 -20.84 2.22
N GLU A 23 3.19 -21.22 1.88
CA GLU A 23 2.04 -20.30 1.83
C GLU A 23 1.66 -19.72 3.21
N ILE A 24 1.87 -20.49 4.29
CA ILE A 24 1.63 -20.05 5.67
C ILE A 24 2.85 -19.33 6.27
N GLY A 25 4.02 -19.37 5.61
CA GLY A 25 5.25 -18.77 6.12
C GLY A 25 5.88 -19.54 7.29
N VAL A 26 5.74 -20.87 7.31
CA VAL A 26 6.34 -21.75 8.35
C VAL A 26 7.20 -22.86 7.73
N HIS A 27 8.06 -23.50 8.52
CA HIS A 27 8.77 -24.69 8.06
C HIS A 27 7.84 -25.91 8.00
N SER A 28 8.06 -26.82 7.05
CA SER A 28 7.26 -28.05 6.88
C SER A 28 7.30 -28.99 8.09
N VAL A 29 8.40 -28.96 8.85
CA VAL A 29 8.52 -29.65 10.14
C VAL A 29 7.51 -29.11 11.16
N THR A 30 7.20 -27.82 11.13
CA THR A 30 6.22 -27.19 12.02
C THR A 30 4.81 -27.73 11.76
N LEU A 31 4.43 -27.96 10.51
CA LEU A 31 3.14 -28.61 10.17
C LEU A 31 3.07 -30.03 10.74
N SER A 32 4.19 -30.76 10.65
CA SER A 32 4.29 -32.14 11.16
C SER A 32 4.15 -32.17 12.69
N ARG A 33 4.74 -31.18 13.39
CA ARG A 33 4.61 -30.99 14.84
C ARG A 33 3.19 -30.59 15.29
N TRP A 34 2.43 -29.89 14.45
CA TRP A 34 1.02 -29.58 14.75
C TRP A 34 0.14 -30.82 14.64
N VAL A 35 0.40 -31.65 13.64
CA VAL A 35 -0.30 -32.94 13.44
C VAL A 35 0.04 -33.92 14.56
N SER A 36 1.31 -34.03 14.97
CA SER A 36 1.72 -34.91 16.08
C SER A 36 1.33 -34.39 17.47
N GLY A 37 0.89 -33.12 17.58
CA GLY A 37 0.52 -32.49 18.85
C GLY A 37 1.71 -32.00 19.68
N GLU A 38 2.94 -32.09 19.16
CA GLU A 38 4.15 -31.55 19.80
C GLU A 38 4.12 -30.02 19.96
N SER A 39 3.31 -29.34 19.15
CA SER A 39 3.06 -27.90 19.27
C SER A 39 1.66 -27.56 18.79
N SER A 40 1.12 -26.43 19.26
CA SER A 40 -0.18 -25.91 18.82
C SER A 40 0.01 -24.72 17.88
N PRO A 41 -0.72 -24.66 16.75
CA PRO A 41 -0.71 -23.48 15.90
C PRO A 41 -1.23 -22.27 16.67
N ARG A 42 -0.60 -21.11 16.50
CA ARG A 42 -1.18 -19.84 16.96
C ARG A 42 -2.45 -19.53 16.15
N PRO A 43 -3.39 -18.73 16.67
CA PRO A 43 -4.62 -18.35 15.95
C PRO A 43 -4.38 -17.80 14.53
N HIS A 44 -3.30 -17.03 14.34
CA HIS A 44 -2.86 -16.56 13.03
C HIS A 44 -2.54 -17.70 12.06
N ASN A 45 -1.69 -18.65 12.49
CA ASN A 45 -1.30 -19.79 11.68
C ASN A 45 -2.50 -20.70 11.35
N MET A 46 -3.47 -20.79 12.26
CA MET A 46 -4.69 -21.55 12.02
C MET A 46 -5.53 -20.96 10.89
N ARG A 47 -5.65 -19.62 10.84
CA ARG A 47 -6.34 -18.93 9.73
C ARG A 47 -5.61 -19.05 8.41
N GLN A 48 -4.29 -18.87 8.42
CA GLN A 48 -3.48 -19.07 7.22
C GLN A 48 -3.57 -20.52 6.72
N LEU A 49 -3.64 -21.49 7.64
CA LEU A 49 -3.83 -22.90 7.29
C LEU A 49 -5.16 -23.16 6.56
N LEU A 50 -6.25 -22.56 7.04
CA LEU A 50 -7.55 -22.64 6.36
C LEU A 50 -7.51 -22.03 4.96
N ARG A 51 -6.74 -20.96 4.75
CA ARG A 51 -6.55 -20.33 3.44
C ARG A 51 -5.64 -21.15 2.52
N ALA A 52 -4.58 -21.75 3.04
CA ALA A 52 -3.58 -22.49 2.24
C ALA A 52 -4.02 -23.89 1.80
N ILE A 53 -5.03 -24.46 2.45
CA ILE A 53 -5.58 -25.79 2.10
C ILE A 53 -6.43 -25.73 0.83
N PRO A 54 -6.47 -26.81 0.02
CA PRO A 54 -7.31 -26.89 -1.18
C PRO A 54 -8.77 -26.55 -0.92
N LYS A 55 -9.39 -25.75 -1.81
CA LYS A 55 -10.77 -25.21 -1.65
C LYS A 55 -11.81 -26.27 -1.28
N GLN A 56 -11.73 -27.47 -1.86
CA GLN A 56 -12.67 -28.57 -1.61
C GLN A 56 -12.61 -29.12 -0.17
N GLN A 57 -11.48 -28.91 0.52
CA GLN A 57 -11.18 -29.46 1.84
C GLN A 57 -11.31 -28.42 2.97
N ARG A 58 -11.48 -27.14 2.63
CA ARG A 58 -11.54 -26.02 3.59
C ARG A 58 -12.74 -26.13 4.53
N ASN A 59 -13.93 -26.34 3.98
CA ASN A 59 -15.17 -26.46 4.78
C ASN A 59 -15.08 -27.63 5.78
N GLN A 60 -14.42 -28.72 5.36
CA GLN A 60 -14.21 -29.87 6.22
C GLN A 60 -13.24 -29.54 7.37
N LEU A 61 -12.09 -28.91 7.09
CA LEU A 61 -11.17 -28.50 8.17
C LEU A 61 -11.83 -27.46 9.11
N GLN A 62 -12.55 -26.49 8.55
CA GLN A 62 -13.25 -25.45 9.32
C GLN A 62 -14.21 -26.08 10.33
N SER A 63 -15.09 -26.99 9.87
CA SER A 63 -16.04 -27.69 10.73
C SER A 63 -15.39 -28.55 11.82
N LEU A 64 -14.15 -29.01 11.60
CA LEU A 64 -13.39 -29.77 12.59
C LEU A 64 -12.73 -28.85 13.62
N LEU A 65 -12.26 -27.67 13.20
CA LEU A 65 -11.69 -26.68 14.10
C LEU A 65 -12.76 -26.01 14.99
N GLU A 66 -13.96 -25.76 14.48
CA GLU A 66 -15.08 -25.19 15.24
C GLU A 66 -15.50 -26.08 16.41
N LYS A 67 -15.31 -27.40 16.26
CA LYS A 67 -15.53 -28.38 17.35
C LYS A 67 -14.41 -28.41 18.38
N TYR A 68 -13.22 -27.93 18.03
CA TYR A 68 -12.03 -27.98 18.88
C TYR A 68 -11.84 -26.71 19.72
N SER A 69 -12.27 -25.54 19.22
CA SER A 69 -12.23 -24.30 19.98
C SER A 69 -13.39 -23.38 19.59
N SER A 70 -14.09 -22.83 20.59
CA SER A 70 -15.14 -21.83 20.40
C SER A 70 -14.60 -20.49 19.89
N ASP A 71 -13.28 -20.23 19.97
CA ASP A 71 -12.66 -19.05 19.37
C ASP A 71 -12.55 -19.14 17.83
N VAL A 72 -12.90 -20.31 17.26
CA VAL A 72 -12.86 -20.58 15.81
C VAL A 72 -14.16 -20.14 15.12
N SER A 73 -15.24 -19.87 15.87
CA SER A 73 -16.48 -19.35 15.27
C SER A 73 -16.33 -17.94 14.68
N ASP A 74 -15.25 -17.22 14.99
CA ASP A 74 -14.84 -15.97 14.32
C ASP A 74 -13.97 -16.23 13.06
N PHE A 75 -13.65 -17.50 12.75
CA PHE A 75 -13.00 -17.90 11.51
C PHE A 75 -14.04 -18.24 10.44
N ASP A 76 -15.07 -17.40 10.30
CA ASP A 76 -15.76 -17.31 9.02
C ASP A 76 -14.67 -17.16 7.96
N ILE A 77 -14.43 -18.21 7.18
CA ILE A 77 -13.72 -18.12 5.93
C ILE A 77 -14.69 -17.39 5.01
N ASP A 78 -14.87 -16.10 5.29
CA ASP A 78 -15.72 -15.29 4.48
C ASP A 78 -14.95 -15.10 3.19
N THR A 79 -15.37 -15.84 2.16
CA THR A 79 -14.94 -15.56 0.81
C THR A 79 -15.26 -14.12 0.41
N SER A 80 -16.10 -13.38 1.17
CA SER A 80 -16.27 -11.94 1.04
C SER A 80 -15.04 -11.12 1.44
N GLU A 81 -14.06 -11.65 2.19
CA GLU A 81 -12.80 -10.93 2.47
C GLU A 81 -11.92 -10.76 1.23
N GLN A 82 -12.29 -11.36 0.09
CA GLN A 82 -11.59 -11.22 -1.19
C GLN A 82 -12.18 -10.12 -2.08
N GLU A 83 -13.34 -9.57 -1.72
CA GLU A 83 -14.01 -8.51 -2.48
C GLU A 83 -14.28 -7.29 -1.61
N ILE A 84 -14.40 -6.11 -2.23
CA ILE A 84 -14.73 -4.90 -1.50
C ILE A 84 -16.24 -4.91 -1.22
N PRO A 85 -16.70 -4.74 0.03
CA PRO A 85 -18.12 -4.78 0.34
C PRO A 85 -18.92 -3.76 -0.49
N TYR A 86 -19.99 -4.20 -1.15
CA TYR A 86 -20.83 -3.33 -1.97
C TYR A 86 -21.35 -2.10 -1.20
N LYS A 87 -21.73 -2.30 0.07
CA LYS A 87 -22.14 -1.20 0.95
C LYS A 87 -21.06 -0.11 1.05
N PHE A 88 -19.80 -0.50 1.19
CA PHE A 88 -18.68 0.44 1.25
C PHE A 88 -18.48 1.19 -0.07
N ILE A 89 -18.63 0.50 -1.21
CA ILE A 89 -18.58 1.15 -2.53
C ILE A 89 -19.66 2.24 -2.63
N MET A 90 -20.88 1.95 -2.19
CA MET A 90 -21.97 2.93 -2.18
C MET A 90 -21.66 4.11 -1.25
N GLU A 91 -21.10 3.87 -0.07
CA GLU A 91 -20.66 4.93 0.86
C GLU A 91 -19.61 5.86 0.21
N VAL A 92 -18.66 5.32 -0.55
CA VAL A 92 -17.67 6.11 -1.31
C VAL A 92 -18.34 6.96 -2.40
N LEU A 93 -19.31 6.39 -3.12
CA LEU A 93 -20.04 7.12 -4.17
C LEU A 93 -20.91 8.25 -3.58
N ASP A 94 -21.59 7.98 -2.47
CA ASP A 94 -22.39 8.98 -1.75
C ASP A 94 -21.49 10.10 -1.20
N ALA A 95 -20.32 9.76 -0.65
CA ALA A 95 -19.32 10.72 -0.22
C ALA A 95 -18.84 11.60 -1.39
N ARG A 96 -18.56 11.01 -2.56
CA ARG A 96 -18.19 11.77 -3.77
C ARG A 96 -19.27 12.77 -4.19
N ALA A 97 -20.53 12.39 -4.09
CA ALA A 97 -21.67 13.21 -4.49
C ALA A 97 -22.00 14.34 -3.49
N SER A 98 -21.72 14.15 -2.20
CA SER A 98 -22.16 15.03 -1.12
C SER A 98 -21.07 15.90 -0.49
N ILE A 99 -19.81 15.47 -0.55
CA ILE A 99 -18.69 16.19 0.07
C ILE A 99 -18.23 17.35 -0.85
N PRO A 100 -18.04 18.56 -0.30
CA PRO A 100 -17.48 19.69 -1.05
C PRO A 100 -16.10 19.39 -1.64
N ASP A 101 -15.82 19.92 -2.82
CA ASP A 101 -14.58 19.70 -3.60
C ASP A 101 -13.30 19.84 -2.77
N LEU A 102 -13.23 20.87 -1.92
CA LEU A 102 -12.07 21.16 -1.08
C LEU A 102 -11.75 20.04 -0.07
N LEU A 103 -12.77 19.29 0.37
CA LEU A 103 -12.63 18.23 1.39
C LEU A 103 -12.69 16.82 0.78
N ARG A 104 -13.05 16.71 -0.50
CA ARG A 104 -13.29 15.45 -1.20
C ARG A 104 -12.06 14.55 -1.18
N PHE A 105 -10.91 15.09 -1.58
CA PHE A 105 -9.66 14.33 -1.67
C PHE A 105 -9.32 13.68 -0.33
N TRP A 106 -9.25 14.48 0.73
CA TRP A 106 -8.86 14.00 2.06
C TRP A 106 -9.89 13.01 2.63
N SER A 107 -11.18 13.34 2.56
CA SER A 107 -12.25 12.53 3.17
C SER A 107 -12.38 11.16 2.52
N ILE A 108 -12.44 11.11 1.18
CA ILE A 108 -12.58 9.85 0.44
C ILE A 108 -11.32 9.02 0.58
N THR A 109 -10.14 9.63 0.40
CA THR A 109 -8.86 8.89 0.52
C THR A 109 -8.76 8.25 1.90
N ARG A 110 -8.96 9.01 2.99
CA ARG A 110 -8.87 8.47 4.35
C ARG A 110 -9.86 7.34 4.60
N MET A 111 -11.10 7.47 4.15
CA MET A 111 -12.12 6.43 4.27
C MET A 111 -11.71 5.15 3.53
N VAL A 112 -11.22 5.28 2.29
CA VAL A 112 -10.77 4.16 1.46
C VAL A 112 -9.53 3.49 2.05
N LEU A 113 -8.53 4.26 2.49
CA LEU A 113 -7.31 3.70 3.10
C LEU A 113 -7.61 2.97 4.40
N GLN A 114 -8.51 3.48 5.25
CA GLN A 114 -8.90 2.81 6.49
C GLN A 114 -9.56 1.46 6.22
N GLN A 115 -10.47 1.39 5.25
CA GLN A 115 -11.13 0.15 4.89
C GLN A 115 -10.14 -0.83 4.24
N ALA A 116 -9.27 -0.34 3.35
CA ALA A 116 -8.22 -1.13 2.73
C ALA A 116 -7.27 -1.74 3.78
N LEU A 117 -6.82 -0.95 4.76
CA LEU A 117 -5.92 -1.43 5.81
C LEU A 117 -6.60 -2.49 6.69
N ARG A 118 -7.88 -2.31 7.04
CA ARG A 118 -8.64 -3.32 7.81
C ARG A 118 -8.77 -4.66 7.08
N GLN A 119 -8.95 -4.63 5.76
CA GLN A 119 -9.12 -5.85 4.97
C GLN A 119 -7.79 -6.49 4.56
N LEU A 120 -6.77 -5.67 4.26
CA LEU A 120 -5.47 -6.13 3.80
C LEU A 120 -4.51 -6.43 4.94
N ASP A 121 -4.69 -5.86 6.13
CA ASP A 121 -3.90 -6.16 7.33
C ASP A 121 -4.80 -6.25 8.58
N PRO A 122 -5.73 -7.22 8.63
CA PRO A 122 -6.68 -7.36 9.74
C PRO A 122 -5.99 -7.60 11.09
N GLU A 123 -4.78 -8.15 11.07
CA GLU A 123 -4.01 -8.50 12.26
C GLU A 123 -3.02 -7.44 12.70
N GLY A 124 -2.87 -6.35 11.94
CA GLY A 124 -1.89 -5.31 12.24
C GLY A 124 -0.46 -5.84 12.28
N VAL A 125 -0.11 -6.78 11.40
CA VAL A 125 1.22 -7.42 11.37
C VAL A 125 2.27 -6.58 10.65
N GLY A 126 1.86 -5.44 10.12
CA GLY A 126 2.73 -4.43 9.54
C GLY A 126 2.41 -4.25 8.07
N MET A 127 1.66 -3.18 7.81
CA MET A 127 1.35 -2.67 6.49
C MET A 127 1.34 -1.15 6.51
N ALA A 128 1.84 -0.55 5.45
CA ALA A 128 1.64 0.87 5.14
C ALA A 128 0.94 1.00 3.79
N ILE A 129 0.00 1.93 3.69
CA ILE A 129 -0.69 2.29 2.46
C ILE A 129 -0.55 3.79 2.25
N THR A 130 0.00 4.20 1.12
CA THR A 130 0.31 5.59 0.80
C THR A 130 -0.22 5.96 -0.58
N VAL A 131 -0.96 7.06 -0.66
CA VAL A 131 -1.32 7.70 -1.93
C VAL A 131 -0.17 8.57 -2.39
N VAL A 132 0.43 8.18 -3.51
CA VAL A 132 1.50 8.90 -4.19
C VAL A 132 0.91 9.63 -5.38
N ARG A 133 1.17 10.93 -5.49
CA ARG A 133 0.56 11.82 -6.48
C ARG A 133 1.59 12.40 -7.42
N CYS A 134 1.23 12.61 -8.67
CA CYS A 134 2.05 13.40 -9.58
C CYS A 134 2.17 14.84 -9.06
N MET A 135 3.40 15.37 -9.06
CA MET A 135 3.60 16.81 -8.86
C MET A 135 3.04 17.58 -10.06
N PRO A 136 2.56 18.83 -9.86
CA PRO A 136 2.11 19.65 -10.97
C PRO A 136 3.21 19.82 -12.03
N PRO A 137 2.86 19.82 -13.32
CA PRO A 137 3.86 19.87 -14.38
C PRO A 137 4.63 21.19 -14.38
N ARG A 138 5.97 21.08 -14.51
CA ARG A 138 6.90 22.18 -14.75
C ARG A 138 7.43 22.06 -16.18
N ASP A 139 7.36 23.14 -16.94
CA ASP A 139 7.74 23.16 -18.36
C ASP A 139 6.98 22.09 -19.19
N GLY A 140 5.73 21.83 -18.80
CA GLY A 140 4.87 20.83 -19.44
C GLY A 140 5.17 19.37 -19.08
N LYS A 141 6.11 19.11 -18.15
CA LYS A 141 6.50 17.76 -17.72
C LYS A 141 6.41 17.60 -16.20
N ILE A 142 6.10 16.38 -15.76
CA ILE A 142 6.08 15.99 -14.35
C ILE A 142 7.43 15.35 -14.03
N ARG A 143 8.13 15.90 -13.04
CA ARG A 143 9.52 15.54 -12.72
C ARG A 143 9.64 14.68 -11.47
N SER A 144 8.67 14.75 -10.57
CA SER A 144 8.60 13.89 -9.38
C SER A 144 7.15 13.55 -9.03
N LEU A 145 7.02 12.62 -8.09
CA LEU A 145 5.79 12.27 -7.41
C LEU A 145 5.92 12.67 -5.94
N ARG A 146 4.80 12.80 -5.25
CA ARG A 146 4.71 13.19 -3.84
C ARG A 146 3.88 12.20 -3.05
N GLU A 147 4.42 11.69 -1.96
CA GLU A 147 3.63 11.00 -0.93
C GLU A 147 2.68 11.99 -0.26
N SER A 148 1.38 11.70 -0.24
CA SER A 148 0.38 12.69 0.16
C SER A 148 -0.41 12.31 1.41
N VAL A 149 -1.11 11.18 1.37
CA VAL A 149 -1.91 10.64 2.47
C VAL A 149 -1.45 9.22 2.69
N GLY A 150 -1.15 8.83 3.92
CA GLY A 150 -0.80 7.45 4.22
C GLY A 150 -1.21 7.02 5.62
N LEU A 151 -1.54 5.74 5.73
CA LEU A 151 -1.91 5.07 6.97
C LEU A 151 -1.07 3.81 7.12
N GLY A 152 -0.73 3.48 8.36
CA GLY A 152 0.02 2.26 8.66
C GLY A 152 -0.43 1.56 9.94
N THR A 153 -0.06 0.30 10.04
CA THR A 153 -0.05 -0.49 11.27
C THR A 153 1.39 -0.67 11.74
N PRO A 154 1.61 -0.95 13.05
CA PRO A 154 2.96 -1.15 13.58
C PRO A 154 3.79 -2.15 12.74
N PRO A 155 5.06 -1.85 12.42
CA PRO A 155 5.90 -0.82 13.02
C PRO A 155 5.73 0.59 12.44
N TRP A 156 4.94 0.76 11.38
CA TRP A 156 4.65 2.07 10.83
C TRP A 156 3.71 2.87 11.74
N GLY A 157 3.84 4.20 11.68
CA GLY A 157 2.94 5.11 12.38
C GLY A 157 1.53 5.07 11.79
N GLY A 158 0.53 5.38 12.61
CA GLY A 158 -0.86 5.43 12.15
C GLY A 158 -1.13 6.52 11.11
N ASP A 159 -0.35 7.61 11.14
CA ASP A 159 -0.36 8.69 10.16
C ASP A 159 1.04 8.80 9.54
N LEU A 160 1.11 8.73 8.21
CA LEU A 160 2.35 8.76 7.45
C LEU A 160 2.56 10.11 6.73
N GLU A 161 1.61 11.05 6.82
CA GLU A 161 1.69 12.34 6.13
C GLU A 161 2.92 13.16 6.57
N GLU A 162 3.29 13.08 7.84
CA GLU A 162 4.45 13.83 8.38
C GLU A 162 5.80 13.30 7.89
N LYS A 163 5.82 12.12 7.23
CA LYS A 163 7.01 11.50 6.66
C LYS A 163 7.06 11.58 5.14
N ALA A 164 6.16 12.37 4.52
CA ALA A 164 6.03 12.47 3.08
C ALA A 164 7.36 12.82 2.37
N LEU A 165 7.68 12.04 1.34
CA LEU A 165 8.83 12.25 0.46
C LEU A 165 8.41 12.61 -0.96
N LEU A 166 9.39 13.12 -1.73
CA LEU A 166 9.29 13.15 -3.18
C LEU A 166 9.95 11.90 -3.77
N LEU A 167 9.26 11.26 -4.71
CA LEU A 167 9.66 10.02 -5.35
C LEU A 167 9.87 10.23 -6.85
N GLY A 168 10.86 9.55 -7.41
CA GLY A 168 11.23 9.67 -8.81
C GLY A 168 11.25 8.34 -9.55
N ALA A 169 12.02 8.31 -10.64
CA ALA A 169 12.22 7.13 -11.49
C ALA A 169 12.93 5.96 -10.77
N GLU A 170 13.57 6.23 -9.63
CA GLU A 170 14.21 5.24 -8.75
C GLU A 170 13.23 4.43 -7.89
N SER A 171 11.96 4.83 -7.84
CA SER A 171 10.94 4.25 -6.97
C SER A 171 9.98 3.33 -7.73
N LEU A 172 9.39 2.36 -7.00
CA LEU A 172 8.34 1.48 -7.54
C LEU A 172 7.13 2.30 -7.97
N ALA A 173 6.78 3.32 -7.18
CA ALA A 173 5.72 4.29 -7.49
C ALA A 173 5.97 5.01 -8.81
N GLY A 174 7.21 5.46 -9.05
CA GLY A 174 7.63 6.09 -10.30
C GLY A 174 7.47 5.16 -11.49
N HIS A 175 7.96 3.92 -11.36
CA HIS A 175 7.87 2.92 -12.42
C HIS A 175 6.42 2.59 -12.81
N VAL A 176 5.56 2.37 -11.81
CA VAL A 176 4.14 2.06 -12.01
C VAL A 176 3.39 3.25 -12.62
N THR A 177 3.69 4.47 -12.19
CA THR A 177 3.08 5.69 -12.73
C THR A 177 3.45 5.89 -14.21
N VAL A 178 4.71 5.66 -14.58
CA VAL A 178 5.19 5.77 -15.98
C VAL A 178 4.62 4.64 -16.84
N SER A 179 4.66 3.40 -16.36
CA SER A 179 4.21 2.23 -17.12
C SER A 179 2.70 2.09 -17.19
N CYS A 180 1.96 2.79 -16.31
CA CYS A 180 0.52 2.65 -16.11
C CYS A 180 0.10 1.18 -15.86
N ARG A 181 0.96 0.41 -15.18
CA ARG A 181 0.72 -0.98 -14.83
C ARG A 181 0.97 -1.22 -13.35
N LEU A 182 0.12 -2.05 -12.74
CA LEU A 182 0.37 -2.54 -11.37
C LEU A 182 1.61 -3.43 -11.40
N GLU A 183 2.51 -3.22 -10.44
CA GLU A 183 3.70 -4.05 -10.24
C GLU A 183 3.87 -4.40 -8.76
N HIS A 184 4.43 -5.57 -8.51
CA HIS A 184 4.64 -6.14 -7.18
C HIS A 184 6.07 -6.67 -7.05
N ILE A 185 6.66 -6.46 -5.87
CA ILE A 185 7.95 -7.00 -5.46
C ILE A 185 7.75 -7.82 -4.20
N GLY A 186 7.96 -9.13 -4.29
CA GLY A 186 7.78 -10.04 -3.17
C GLY A 186 8.92 -10.03 -2.16
N ASP A 187 10.11 -9.58 -2.57
CA ASP A 187 11.27 -9.46 -1.68
C ASP A 187 12.16 -8.29 -2.12
N LEU A 188 12.06 -7.18 -1.39
CA LEU A 188 12.87 -5.99 -1.59
C LEU A 188 14.32 -6.16 -1.13
N GLN A 189 14.59 -7.12 -0.24
CA GLN A 189 15.94 -7.37 0.29
C GLN A 189 16.77 -8.23 -0.66
N ALA A 190 16.14 -9.22 -1.29
CA ALA A 190 16.80 -10.06 -2.29
C ALA A 190 16.83 -9.44 -3.70
N ASN A 191 16.04 -8.38 -3.91
CA ASN A 191 15.76 -7.65 -5.16
C ASN A 191 16.28 -8.31 -6.45
N LYS A 192 15.69 -9.47 -6.80
CA LYS A 192 16.01 -10.22 -8.04
C LYS A 192 15.25 -9.68 -9.24
N THR A 193 14.20 -8.92 -9.00
CA THR A 193 13.39 -8.20 -9.99
C THR A 193 14.14 -6.93 -10.37
N PHE A 194 14.45 -6.72 -11.64
CA PHE A 194 15.11 -5.49 -12.16
C PHE A 194 14.21 -4.23 -12.05
N LEU A 195 13.28 -4.20 -11.10
CA LEU A 195 12.38 -3.10 -10.84
C LEU A 195 13.05 -2.08 -9.93
N PRO A 196 12.94 -0.78 -10.23
CA PRO A 196 13.46 0.25 -9.35
C PRO A 196 12.60 0.30 -8.09
N ALA A 197 13.20 0.01 -6.95
CA ALA A 197 12.56 0.15 -5.65
C ALA A 197 13.62 0.56 -4.63
N TYR A 198 13.37 1.69 -3.96
CA TYR A 198 14.13 2.09 -2.80
C TYR A 198 13.45 1.50 -1.57
N GLN A 199 14.20 0.74 -0.77
CA GLN A 199 13.67 0.14 0.45
C GLN A 199 13.62 1.18 1.58
N VAL A 200 12.44 1.41 2.13
CA VAL A 200 12.28 2.23 3.34
C VAL A 200 12.26 1.31 4.58
N GLU A 201 12.41 1.90 5.77
CA GLU A 201 12.47 1.16 7.03
C GLU A 201 11.29 0.17 7.18
N HIS A 202 11.61 -1.06 7.58
CA HIS A 202 10.70 -2.20 7.78
C HIS A 202 10.06 -2.81 6.52
N GLU A 203 10.30 -2.24 5.34
CA GLU A 203 9.70 -2.74 4.10
C GLU A 203 10.35 -4.05 3.65
N VAL A 204 9.55 -5.08 3.40
CA VAL A 204 10.00 -6.41 2.94
C VAL A 204 9.40 -6.75 1.58
N SER A 205 8.10 -6.49 1.39
CA SER A 205 7.43 -6.61 0.09
C SER A 205 6.58 -5.38 -0.19
N ALA A 206 6.31 -5.12 -1.47
CA ALA A 206 5.55 -3.96 -1.88
C ALA A 206 4.73 -4.22 -3.14
N VAL A 207 3.66 -3.45 -3.32
CA VAL A 207 2.88 -3.37 -4.55
C VAL A 207 2.49 -1.92 -4.80
N ALA A 208 2.58 -1.48 -6.06
CA ALA A 208 2.05 -0.20 -6.47
C ALA A 208 1.04 -0.38 -7.61
N CYS A 209 -0.07 0.37 -7.55
CA CYS A 209 -1.13 0.34 -8.56
C CYS A 209 -1.41 1.77 -9.06
N PRO A 210 -1.40 2.02 -10.38
CA PRO A 210 -1.56 3.38 -10.89
C PRO A 210 -3.01 3.87 -10.68
N ILE A 211 -3.15 5.14 -10.29
CA ILE A 211 -4.45 5.79 -10.12
C ILE A 211 -4.86 6.36 -11.48
N MET A 212 -5.77 5.66 -12.16
CA MET A 212 -6.12 5.92 -13.56
C MET A 212 -7.50 6.54 -13.72
N HIS A 213 -7.65 7.44 -14.69
CA HIS A 213 -8.93 7.94 -15.18
C HIS A 213 -8.82 8.27 -16.66
N ALA A 214 -9.67 7.65 -17.50
CA ALA A 214 -9.70 7.89 -18.95
C ALA A 214 -8.31 7.81 -19.63
N CYS A 215 -7.53 6.76 -19.34
CA CYS A 215 -6.15 6.55 -19.82
C CYS A 215 -5.11 7.60 -19.37
N ARG A 216 -5.48 8.46 -18.42
CA ARG A 216 -4.57 9.39 -17.73
C ARG A 216 -4.27 8.92 -16.33
N VAL A 217 -3.15 9.37 -15.77
CA VAL A 217 -2.62 8.93 -14.47
C VAL A 217 -2.44 10.11 -13.52
N ALA A 218 -2.86 9.94 -12.27
CA ALA A 218 -2.69 10.94 -11.20
C ALA A 218 -1.54 10.62 -10.23
N GLY A 219 -0.92 9.45 -10.39
CA GLY A 219 0.08 8.86 -9.51
C GLY A 219 -0.22 7.37 -9.27
N CYS A 220 0.00 6.88 -8.06
CA CYS A 220 -0.30 5.49 -7.70
C CYS A 220 -0.68 5.33 -6.23
N LEU A 221 -1.37 4.23 -5.92
CA LEU A 221 -1.50 3.71 -4.56
C LEU A 221 -0.32 2.76 -4.31
N LEU A 222 0.50 3.07 -3.32
CA LEU A 222 1.65 2.26 -2.89
C LEU A 222 1.29 1.54 -1.59
N LEU A 223 1.53 0.23 -1.53
CA LEU A 223 1.38 -0.57 -0.33
C LEU A 223 2.69 -1.29 -0.03
N SER A 224 3.06 -1.28 1.24
CA SER A 224 4.29 -1.84 1.78
C SER A 224 3.94 -2.80 2.91
N SER A 225 4.65 -3.92 3.02
CA SER A 225 4.44 -4.91 4.09
C SER A 225 5.77 -5.38 4.69
N THR A 226 5.72 -5.71 5.98
CA THR A 226 6.81 -6.40 6.70
C THR A 226 6.94 -7.88 6.35
N GLN A 227 5.99 -8.43 5.59
CA GLN A 227 5.96 -9.85 5.22
C GLN A 227 6.55 -10.07 3.84
N LEU A 228 7.21 -11.22 3.68
CA LEU A 228 7.70 -11.70 2.39
C LEU A 228 6.54 -12.10 1.48
N ASP A 229 6.63 -11.72 0.21
CA ASP A 229 5.70 -12.07 -0.88
C ASP A 229 4.22 -11.82 -0.53
N TYR A 230 3.95 -10.78 0.26
CA TYR A 230 2.62 -10.55 0.81
C TYR A 230 1.57 -10.34 -0.30
N PHE A 231 1.93 -9.65 -1.38
CA PHE A 231 1.01 -9.34 -2.47
C PHE A 231 1.07 -10.34 -3.63
N GLY A 232 1.79 -11.46 -3.50
CA GLY A 232 1.87 -12.50 -4.52
C GLY A 232 0.51 -13.10 -4.95
N PRO A 233 -0.46 -13.34 -4.04
CA PRO A 233 -1.77 -13.86 -4.41
C PRO A 233 -2.63 -12.88 -5.22
N GLU A 234 -3.18 -13.32 -6.37
CA GLU A 234 -4.02 -12.49 -7.27
C GLU A 234 -5.25 -11.88 -6.59
N ALA A 235 -5.84 -12.56 -5.59
CA ALA A 235 -6.96 -12.01 -4.83
C ALA A 235 -6.58 -10.70 -4.10
N ARG A 236 -5.36 -10.62 -3.55
CA ARG A 236 -4.85 -9.39 -2.92
C ARG A 236 -4.59 -8.31 -3.96
N LEU A 237 -4.00 -8.68 -5.10
CA LEU A 237 -3.80 -7.74 -6.21
C LEU A 237 -5.14 -7.17 -6.73
N SER A 238 -6.17 -8.00 -6.81
CA SER A 238 -7.52 -7.59 -7.18
C SER A 238 -8.12 -6.59 -6.18
N LEU A 239 -7.94 -6.82 -4.87
CA LEU A 239 -8.33 -5.85 -3.83
C LEU A 239 -7.57 -4.54 -3.97
N VAL A 240 -6.25 -4.58 -4.18
CA VAL A 240 -5.43 -3.37 -4.38
C VAL A 240 -5.93 -2.58 -5.59
N ARG A 241 -6.25 -3.23 -6.71
CA ARG A 241 -6.86 -2.57 -7.88
C ARG A 241 -8.21 -1.94 -7.52
N GLY A 242 -9.08 -2.69 -6.83
CA GLY A 242 -10.39 -2.20 -6.39
C GLY A 242 -10.28 -0.95 -5.52
N TYR A 243 -9.40 -0.97 -4.51
CA TYR A 243 -9.17 0.18 -3.64
C TYR A 243 -8.53 1.35 -4.38
N THR A 244 -7.63 1.09 -5.32
CA THR A 244 -7.03 2.14 -6.17
C THR A 244 -8.10 2.83 -7.03
N ASN A 245 -9.06 2.06 -7.57
CA ASN A 245 -10.19 2.63 -8.33
C ASN A 245 -11.10 3.50 -7.44
N LEU A 246 -11.32 3.11 -6.19
CA LEU A 246 -12.08 3.93 -5.23
C LEU A 246 -11.30 5.19 -4.83
N VAL A 247 -9.98 5.11 -4.65
CA VAL A 247 -9.13 6.28 -4.40
C VAL A 247 -9.17 7.25 -5.59
N ALA A 248 -9.21 6.77 -6.83
CA ALA A 248 -9.33 7.62 -8.03
C ALA A 248 -10.58 8.51 -7.98
N LEU A 249 -11.63 8.11 -7.26
CA LEU A 249 -12.84 8.91 -7.11
C LEU A 249 -12.65 10.17 -6.26
N ALA A 250 -11.55 10.27 -5.52
CA ALA A 250 -11.21 11.40 -4.67
C ALA A 250 -10.56 12.57 -5.43
N PHE A 251 -10.05 12.31 -6.65
CA PHE A 251 -9.31 13.27 -7.46
C PHE A 251 -10.23 14.06 -8.39
N ASN A 252 -9.83 15.30 -8.67
CA ASN A 252 -10.42 16.11 -9.72
C ASN A 252 -9.85 15.72 -11.09
N PRO A 253 -10.63 15.86 -12.18
CA PRO A 253 -10.19 15.44 -13.51
C PRO A 253 -8.90 16.09 -14.04
N ASP A 254 -8.59 17.31 -13.59
CA ASP A 254 -7.38 18.07 -13.94
C ASP A 254 -6.12 17.56 -13.24
N GLU A 255 -6.26 16.71 -12.23
CA GLU A 255 -5.16 16.06 -11.53
C GLU A 255 -4.69 14.77 -12.22
N PHE A 256 -5.33 14.39 -13.34
CA PHE A 256 -4.93 13.25 -14.16
C PHE A 256 -4.22 13.71 -15.43
N TYR A 257 -3.02 13.19 -15.63
CA TYR A 257 -2.11 13.61 -16.69
C TYR A 257 -1.93 12.53 -17.77
N ASP A 258 -1.71 12.97 -19.00
CA ASP A 258 -1.34 12.05 -20.08
C ASP A 258 0.03 11.41 -19.76
N PRO A 259 0.21 10.09 -19.92
CA PRO A 259 1.46 9.40 -19.57
C PRO A 259 2.71 10.02 -20.22
N GLU A 260 2.57 10.61 -21.41
CA GLU A 260 3.67 11.31 -22.11
C GLU A 260 4.21 12.55 -21.37
N LYS A 261 3.43 13.12 -20.44
CA LYS A 261 3.85 14.23 -19.58
C LYS A 261 4.71 13.75 -18.41
N ILE A 262 4.70 12.45 -18.10
CA ILE A 262 5.44 11.88 -16.99
C ILE A 262 6.90 11.67 -17.41
N ALA A 263 7.80 12.50 -16.91
CA ALA A 263 9.23 12.47 -17.22
C ALA A 263 10.04 12.59 -15.93
N LEU A 264 9.84 11.58 -15.06
CA LEU A 264 10.39 11.53 -13.71
C LEU A 264 11.91 11.56 -13.72
N HIS A 265 12.48 12.35 -12.82
CA HIS A 265 13.91 12.35 -12.51
C HIS A 265 14.19 11.37 -11.37
N ILE A 266 15.46 11.09 -11.12
CA ILE A 266 15.87 10.36 -9.92
C ILE A 266 15.85 11.35 -8.74
N MET A 267 15.11 11.03 -7.69
CA MET A 267 15.11 11.83 -6.46
C MET A 267 16.23 11.40 -5.51
N PRO A 268 16.79 12.33 -4.72
CA PRO A 268 17.77 12.02 -3.68
C PRO A 268 17.20 11.04 -2.63
N PRO A 269 18.03 10.28 -1.91
CA PRO A 269 17.55 9.35 -0.88
C PRO A 269 16.83 10.09 0.28
N PRO A 270 15.93 9.41 1.02
CA PRO A 270 15.12 10.03 2.08
C PRO A 270 15.92 10.83 3.11
N THR A 271 17.09 10.34 3.51
CA THR A 271 17.99 11.00 4.47
C THR A 271 18.46 12.37 4.01
N ARG A 272 18.59 12.59 2.69
CA ARG A 272 18.92 13.90 2.11
C ARG A 272 17.70 14.78 1.91
N GLN A 273 16.52 14.20 1.69
CA GLN A 273 15.30 14.98 1.50
C GLN A 273 14.75 15.54 2.81
N GLN A 274 14.87 14.80 3.92
CA GLN A 274 14.32 15.18 5.23
C GLN A 274 14.69 16.61 5.68
N THR A 275 15.93 17.02 5.44
CA THR A 275 16.41 18.37 5.80
C THR A 275 15.70 19.50 5.05
N PHE A 276 15.12 19.22 3.88
CA PHE A 276 14.32 20.18 3.12
C PHE A 276 12.89 20.30 3.66
N PHE A 277 12.38 19.26 4.33
CA PHE A 277 11.05 19.27 4.93
C PHE A 277 11.03 19.89 6.33
N ASP A 278 12.19 20.06 6.96
CA ASP A 278 12.33 20.77 8.23
C ASP A 278 11.73 22.18 8.13
N GLY A 279 10.73 22.49 8.97
CA GLY A 279 10.07 23.79 8.96
C GLY A 279 9.09 24.02 7.82
N PHE A 280 8.69 22.98 7.06
CA PHE A 280 7.70 23.08 5.97
C PHE A 280 6.47 23.91 6.37
N ARG A 281 5.81 23.54 7.48
CA ARG A 281 4.62 24.26 7.98
C ARG A 281 4.90 25.74 8.26
N GLN A 282 6.09 26.07 8.77
CA GLN A 282 6.46 27.46 9.05
C GLN A 282 6.64 28.26 7.75
N ARG A 283 7.22 27.65 6.71
CA ARG A 283 7.38 28.29 5.40
C ARG A 283 6.05 28.48 4.68
N VAL A 284 5.15 27.49 4.74
CA VAL A 284 3.76 27.63 4.24
C VAL A 284 3.05 28.78 4.94
N LEU A 285 3.09 28.85 6.27
CA LEU A 285 2.47 29.95 7.03
C LEU A 285 3.07 31.30 6.67
N LYS A 286 4.39 31.36 6.46
CA LYS A 286 5.08 32.58 6.02
C LYS A 286 4.63 33.00 4.61
N LEU A 287 4.54 32.08 3.65
CA LEU A 287 4.02 32.36 2.30
C LEU A 287 2.60 32.93 2.35
N MET A 288 1.73 32.36 3.19
CA MET A 288 0.38 32.88 3.39
C MET A 288 0.40 34.30 3.98
N GLN A 289 1.22 34.55 4.99
CA GLN A 289 1.37 35.88 5.61
C GLN A 289 1.93 36.92 4.64
N ASP A 290 2.96 36.59 3.87
CA ASP A 290 3.59 37.50 2.91
C ASP A 290 2.63 37.83 1.74
N SER A 291 1.83 36.86 1.31
CA SER A 291 0.79 37.06 0.27
C SER A 291 -0.36 37.95 0.74
N SER A 292 -0.57 38.11 2.05
CA SER A 292 -1.65 38.96 2.59
C SER A 292 -1.49 40.44 2.23
N ARG A 293 -0.27 40.85 1.87
CA ARG A 293 0.11 42.20 1.44
C ARG A 293 0.06 42.40 -0.08
N SER A 294 -0.16 41.33 -0.85
CA SER A 294 -0.27 41.37 -2.32
C SER A 294 -1.74 41.31 -2.74
N GLU A 295 -2.05 41.69 -3.99
CA GLU A 295 -3.43 41.71 -4.53
C GLU A 295 -4.09 40.32 -4.54
N LYS A 296 -3.30 39.24 -4.52
CA LYS A 296 -3.80 37.86 -4.47
C LYS A 296 -3.34 37.16 -3.19
N ARG A 297 -4.26 36.98 -2.25
CA ARG A 297 -4.04 36.17 -1.04
C ARG A 297 -4.01 34.69 -1.42
N LEU A 298 -2.96 33.99 -1.00
CA LEU A 298 -2.86 32.55 -1.20
C LEU A 298 -3.71 31.80 -0.17
N ALA A 299 -4.50 30.84 -0.63
CA ALA A 299 -5.14 29.87 0.25
C ALA A 299 -4.14 28.82 0.74
N SER A 300 -4.44 28.10 1.84
CA SER A 300 -3.56 27.07 2.40
C SER A 300 -3.10 26.03 1.36
N PRO A 301 -4.00 25.44 0.53
CA PRO A 301 -3.59 24.44 -0.45
C PRO A 301 -2.65 25.00 -1.53
N GLU A 302 -2.85 26.27 -1.93
CA GLU A 302 -2.02 26.94 -2.91
C GLU A 302 -0.61 27.23 -2.34
N ALA A 303 -0.55 27.69 -1.08
CA ALA A 303 0.72 27.93 -0.39
C ALA A 303 1.51 26.64 -0.17
N GLU A 304 0.84 25.55 0.22
CA GLU A 304 1.46 24.22 0.33
C GLU A 304 2.00 23.74 -1.02
N GLN A 305 1.22 23.88 -2.09
CA GLN A 305 1.65 23.47 -3.43
C GLN A 305 2.90 24.24 -3.88
N LEU A 306 2.95 25.55 -3.64
CA LEU A 306 4.13 26.37 -3.97
C LEU A 306 5.37 25.93 -3.18
N GLU A 307 5.22 25.64 -1.89
CA GLU A 307 6.32 25.14 -1.06
C GLU A 307 6.83 23.78 -1.57
N TRP A 308 5.92 22.85 -1.93
CA TRP A 308 6.28 21.57 -2.53
C TRP A 308 7.07 21.74 -3.84
N GLN A 309 6.67 22.68 -4.70
CA GLN A 309 7.40 22.98 -5.94
C GLN A 309 8.78 23.59 -5.70
N GLN A 310 8.94 24.40 -4.64
CA GLN A 310 10.25 24.94 -4.25
C GLN A 310 11.17 23.82 -3.76
N ILE A 311 10.67 22.91 -2.93
CA ILE A 311 11.44 21.75 -2.47
C ILE A 311 11.81 20.82 -3.63
N GLU A 312 10.85 20.52 -4.52
CA GLU A 312 11.12 19.73 -5.74
C GLU A 312 12.27 20.35 -6.54
N SER A 313 12.21 21.65 -6.78
CA SER A 313 13.26 22.37 -7.51
C SER A 313 14.63 22.24 -6.83
N ALA A 314 14.67 22.48 -5.52
CA ALA A 314 15.92 22.39 -4.76
C ALA A 314 16.52 20.99 -4.76
N LEU A 315 15.68 19.94 -4.70
CA LEU A 315 16.13 18.56 -4.76
C LEU A 315 16.61 18.14 -6.15
N LEU A 316 15.96 18.62 -7.22
CA LEU A 316 16.37 18.35 -8.61
C LEU A 316 17.71 19.01 -8.96
N ASP A 317 18.04 20.13 -8.32
CA ASP A 317 19.31 20.86 -8.53
C ASP A 317 20.47 20.29 -7.70
N LEU A 318 20.23 19.29 -6.84
CA LEU A 318 21.30 18.66 -6.07
C LEU A 318 22.27 17.87 -6.95
N PRO A 319 23.58 17.93 -6.69
CA PRO A 319 24.53 17.10 -7.40
C PRO A 319 24.25 15.61 -7.13
N PRO A 320 24.44 14.73 -8.15
CA PRO A 320 24.32 13.29 -7.97
C PRO A 320 25.28 12.82 -6.89
N GLU A 321 24.84 11.88 -6.07
CA GLU A 321 25.65 11.34 -4.99
C GLU A 321 26.83 10.55 -5.59
N ASN A 322 28.06 11.03 -5.37
CA ASN A 322 29.25 10.26 -5.67
C ASN A 322 29.23 9.04 -4.75
N LYS A 323 28.98 7.85 -5.30
CA LYS A 323 29.20 6.61 -4.55
C LYS A 323 30.68 6.57 -4.12
N PRO A 324 31.01 6.39 -2.83
CA PRO A 324 32.35 5.97 -2.49
C PRO A 324 32.59 4.62 -3.18
N GLY A 325 33.69 4.53 -3.92
CA GLY A 325 34.10 3.33 -4.66
C GLY A 325 34.51 2.18 -3.75
#